data_AF-A0A8J2L552-F1
#
_entry.id   AF-A0A8J2L552-F1
#
_cell.length_a   1.000
_cell.length_b   1.000
_cell.length_c   1.000
_cell.angle_alpha   90.00
_cell.angle_beta   90.00
_cell.angle_gamma   90.00
#
_symmetry.space_group_name_H-M   'P 1'
#
loop_
_entity.id
_entity.type
_entity.pdbx_description
1 polymer ?
#
loop_
_entity_poly.entity_id
_entity_poly.type
_entity_poly.pdbx_seq_one_letter_code
_entity_poly.pdbx_strand_id
1 'polypeptide(L)'
;SLLTDSGGFQMVSLLKLAEITEEGVKFRSPYDDSECMLTPEESIRIQNKIGADIIMQLDDVVSSTTTGERVAEAMERTIRWLDRCIKAHENPHKQNLFPIVQGGLDSELRKKCAEELIKRDTPGFAIGGLR
;
A
#
# COMPACT_ATOMS: atom_id res chain seq x y z
N SER A 1 13.01 1.88 17.62
CA SER A 1 12.15 2.22 16.47
C SER A 1 11.82 0.95 15.72
N LEU A 2 10.54 0.58 15.64
CA LEU A 2 10.03 -0.57 14.90
C LEU A 2 9.33 -0.05 13.65
N LEU A 3 9.71 -0.57 12.47
CA LEU A 3 9.05 -0.29 11.20
C LEU A 3 8.24 -1.52 10.81
N THR A 4 6.93 -1.36 10.63
CA THR A 4 6.07 -2.42 10.11
C THR A 4 5.75 -2.14 8.66
N ASP A 5 6.07 -3.09 7.80
CA ASP A 5 5.58 -3.11 6.42
C ASP A 5 4.06 -3.28 6.41
N SER A 6 3.37 -2.76 5.39
CA SER A 6 1.91 -2.78 5.26
C SER A 6 1.33 -4.19 5.07
N GLY A 7 2.19 -5.20 5.05
CA GLY A 7 1.93 -6.56 4.58
C GLY A 7 2.05 -6.68 3.06
N GLY A 8 2.08 -5.57 2.30
CA GLY A 8 2.07 -5.59 0.84
C GLY A 8 3.31 -6.26 0.23
N PHE A 9 4.50 -6.02 0.78
CA PHE A 9 5.74 -6.59 0.24
C PHE A 9 5.96 -8.05 0.67
N GLN A 10 5.63 -8.41 1.91
CA GLN A 10 5.65 -9.82 2.34
C GLN A 10 4.57 -10.66 1.63
N MET A 11 3.48 -10.03 1.19
CA MET A 11 2.48 -10.67 0.35
C MET A 11 2.95 -10.91 -1.09
N VAL A 12 4.10 -10.44 -1.59
CA VAL A 12 4.48 -10.62 -3.01
C VAL A 12 4.60 -12.10 -3.43
N SER A 13 4.92 -13.00 -2.49
CA SER A 13 4.86 -14.45 -2.72
C SER A 13 3.44 -15.02 -2.69
N LEU A 14 2.55 -14.47 -1.85
CA LEU A 14 1.12 -14.79 -1.76
C LEU A 14 0.29 -14.12 -2.89
N LEU A 15 0.79 -13.02 -3.46
CA LEU A 15 0.18 -12.18 -4.48
C LEU A 15 0.05 -12.91 -5.81
N LYS A 16 0.82 -13.99 -6.05
CA LYS A 16 0.59 -14.87 -7.20
C LYS A 16 -0.82 -15.45 -7.24
N LEU A 17 -1.46 -15.58 -6.08
CA LEU A 17 -2.83 -16.09 -5.93
C LEU A 17 -3.81 -15.00 -5.47
N ALA A 18 -3.39 -13.74 -5.43
CA ALA A 18 -4.22 -12.66 -4.94
C ALA A 18 -4.91 -11.91 -6.08
N GLU A 19 -6.17 -11.57 -5.86
CA GLU A 19 -6.95 -10.71 -6.74
C GLU A 19 -7.01 -9.31 -6.13
N ILE A 20 -6.51 -8.32 -6.85
CA ILE A 20 -6.53 -6.92 -6.41
C ILE A 20 -7.75 -6.23 -7.01
N THR A 21 -8.67 -5.80 -6.14
CA THR A 21 -9.87 -5.03 -6.51
C THR A 21 -9.79 -3.61 -5.95
N GLU A 22 -10.79 -2.76 -6.19
CA GLU A 22 -10.83 -1.43 -5.55
C GLU A 22 -11.05 -1.53 -4.02
N GLU A 23 -11.75 -2.58 -3.58
CA GLU A 23 -12.05 -2.83 -2.16
C GLU A 23 -10.78 -3.10 -1.35
N GLY A 24 -9.89 -3.94 -1.90
CA GLY A 24 -8.67 -4.40 -1.26
C GLY A 24 -8.02 -5.57 -2.01
N VAL A 25 -7.13 -6.26 -1.32
CA VAL A 25 -6.43 -7.46 -1.81
C VAL A 25 -7.14 -8.70 -1.28
N LYS A 26 -7.73 -9.48 -2.19
CA LYS A 26 -8.27 -10.80 -1.87
C LYS A 26 -7.16 -11.83 -2.01
N PHE A 27 -7.00 -12.71 -1.04
CA PHE A 27 -6.01 -13.78 -1.09
C PHE A 27 -6.50 -14.99 -0.29
N ARG A 28 -5.91 -16.16 -0.51
CA ARG A 28 -6.16 -17.33 0.32
C ARG A 28 -5.14 -17.44 1.44
N SER A 29 -5.62 -17.72 2.64
CA SER A 29 -4.78 -17.98 3.79
C SER A 29 -3.94 -19.26 3.55
N PRO A 30 -2.61 -19.20 3.75
CA PRO A 30 -1.75 -20.37 3.56
C PRO A 30 -1.92 -21.44 4.66
N TYR A 31 -2.65 -21.12 5.74
CA TYR A 31 -2.82 -22.00 6.89
C TYR A 31 -4.04 -22.92 6.77
N ASP A 32 -5.12 -22.42 6.16
CA ASP A 32 -6.43 -23.09 6.12
C ASP A 32 -7.18 -22.94 4.78
N ASP A 33 -6.55 -22.35 3.76
CA ASP A 33 -7.12 -22.07 2.43
C ASP A 33 -8.39 -21.18 2.45
N SER A 34 -8.64 -20.49 3.57
CA SER A 34 -9.77 -19.58 3.71
C SER A 34 -9.57 -18.30 2.86
N GLU A 35 -10.66 -17.79 2.27
CA GLU A 35 -10.63 -16.53 1.55
C GLU A 35 -10.54 -15.36 2.53
N CYS A 36 -9.51 -14.54 2.36
CA CYS A 36 -9.20 -13.37 3.17
C CYS A 36 -9.27 -12.10 2.32
N MET A 37 -9.70 -11.00 2.93
CA MET A 37 -9.69 -9.67 2.33
C MET A 37 -8.85 -8.72 3.18
N LEU A 38 -7.79 -8.17 2.61
CA LEU A 38 -7.03 -7.08 3.22
C LEU A 38 -7.40 -5.75 2.54
N THR A 39 -8.19 -4.94 3.24
CA THR A 39 -8.51 -3.57 2.81
C THR A 39 -7.54 -2.56 3.42
N PRO A 40 -7.44 -1.32 2.87
CA PRO A 40 -6.72 -0.22 3.48
C PRO A 40 -7.07 0.01 4.95
N GLU A 41 -8.35 -0.06 5.30
CA GLU A 41 -8.82 0.13 6.68
C GLU A 41 -8.33 -0.98 7.60
N GLU A 42 -8.42 -2.24 7.14
CA GLU A 42 -8.00 -3.38 7.95
C GLU A 42 -6.48 -3.42 8.14
N SER A 43 -5.71 -3.10 7.09
CA SER A 43 -4.25 -2.98 7.18
C SER A 43 -3.84 -1.94 8.22
N ILE A 44 -4.46 -0.76 8.21
CA ILE A 44 -4.16 0.29 9.20
C ILE A 44 -4.60 -0.11 10.60
N ARG A 45 -5.77 -0.74 10.75
CA ARG A 45 -6.25 -1.23 12.06
C ARG A 45 -5.29 -2.25 12.67
N ILE A 46 -4.77 -3.19 11.87
CA ILE A 46 -3.78 -4.17 12.30
C ILE A 46 -2.49 -3.46 12.74
N GLN A 47 -1.96 -2.55 11.91
CA GLN A 47 -0.75 -1.80 12.22
C GLN A 47 -0.91 -0.89 13.45
N ASN A 48 -2.11 -0.33 13.68
CA ASN A 48 -2.41 0.45 14.87
C ASN A 48 -2.40 -0.41 16.15
N LYS A 49 -2.85 -1.66 16.08
CA LYS A 49 -2.76 -2.61 17.20
C LYS A 49 -1.34 -3.08 17.48
N ILE A 50 -0.51 -3.25 16.44
CA ILE A 50 0.91 -3.63 16.61
C ILE A 50 1.67 -2.51 17.32
N GLY A 51 1.30 -1.24 17.10
CA GLY A 51 1.89 -0.10 17.80
C GLY A 51 3.30 0.27 17.31
N ALA A 52 3.62 0.00 16.05
CA ALA A 52 4.89 0.39 15.43
C ALA A 52 5.02 1.92 15.27
N ASP A 53 6.25 2.44 15.36
CA ASP A 53 6.53 3.88 15.26
C ASP A 53 6.25 4.44 13.85
N ILE A 54 6.45 3.60 12.83
CA ILE A 54 6.18 3.90 11.42
C ILE A 54 5.29 2.79 10.86
N ILE A 55 4.19 3.21 10.25
CA ILE A 55 3.22 2.34 9.57
C ILE A 55 3.16 2.72 8.09
N MET A 56 2.92 1.75 7.24
CA MET A 56 2.95 1.93 5.79
C MET A 56 1.53 1.84 5.24
N GLN A 57 1.20 2.65 4.23
CA GLN A 57 -0.08 2.49 3.53
C GLN A 57 -0.16 1.12 2.86
N LEU A 58 -1.39 0.61 2.69
CA LEU A 58 -1.61 -0.46 1.72
C LEU A 58 -1.58 0.13 0.30
N ASP A 59 -0.85 -0.51 -0.60
CA ASP A 59 -0.67 -0.07 -1.99
C ASP A 59 -0.92 -1.21 -3.00
N ASP A 60 -1.24 -0.83 -4.24
CA ASP A 60 -1.36 -1.77 -5.35
C ASP A 60 0.01 -1.91 -6.03
N VAL A 61 0.74 -2.96 -5.67
CA VAL A 61 2.08 -3.23 -6.19
C VAL A 61 1.99 -4.03 -7.49
N VAL A 62 2.59 -3.50 -8.54
CA VAL A 62 2.81 -4.21 -9.81
C VAL A 62 4.30 -4.53 -9.98
N SER A 63 4.59 -5.64 -10.69
CA SER A 63 5.96 -6.00 -11.06
C SER A 63 6.63 -4.87 -11.84
N SER A 64 7.94 -4.67 -11.67
CA SER A 64 8.74 -3.71 -12.47
C SER A 64 8.75 -4.05 -13.96
N THR A 65 8.50 -5.31 -14.31
CA THR A 65 8.37 -5.79 -15.69
C THR A 65 6.99 -5.55 -16.28
N THR A 66 5.99 -5.17 -15.47
CA THR A 66 4.66 -4.82 -15.95
C THR A 66 4.72 -3.46 -16.63
N THR A 67 4.19 -3.38 -17.85
CA THR A 67 4.13 -2.15 -18.65
C THR A 67 2.69 -1.85 -19.06
N GLY A 68 2.42 -0.58 -19.40
CA GLY A 68 1.12 -0.16 -19.93
C GLY A 68 0.11 0.24 -18.84
N GLU A 69 -1.17 0.18 -19.20
CA GLU A 69 -2.29 0.75 -18.42
C GLU A 69 -2.38 0.22 -16.99
N ARG A 70 -1.99 -1.04 -16.76
CA ARG A 70 -2.01 -1.66 -15.43
C ARG A 70 -1.15 -0.91 -14.41
N VAL A 71 -0.04 -0.32 -14.83
CA VAL A 71 0.85 0.47 -13.95
C VAL A 71 0.19 1.78 -13.55
N ALA A 72 -0.47 2.46 -14.50
CA ALA A 72 -1.22 3.68 -14.24
C ALA A 72 -2.40 3.40 -13.32
N GLU A 73 -3.15 2.32 -13.57
CA GLU A 73 -4.26 1.89 -12.71
C GLU A 73 -3.80 1.59 -11.27
N ALA A 74 -2.68 0.88 -11.10
CA ALA A 74 -2.10 0.58 -9.79
C ALA A 74 -1.74 1.84 -9.01
N MET A 75 -1.10 2.78 -9.71
CA MET A 75 -0.70 4.06 -9.16
C MET A 75 -1.92 4.89 -8.74
N GLU A 76 -2.96 4.96 -9.57
CA GLU A 76 -4.19 5.69 -9.25
C GLU A 76 -4.96 5.06 -8.09
N ARG A 77 -5.03 3.73 -8.04
CA ARG A 77 -5.62 2.99 -6.90
C ARG A 77 -4.84 3.22 -5.61
N THR A 78 -3.51 3.21 -5.69
CA THR A 78 -2.64 3.51 -4.55
C THR A 78 -2.91 4.90 -3.97
N ILE A 79 -3.14 5.91 -4.81
CA ILE A 79 -3.52 7.26 -4.36
C ILE A 79 -4.88 7.25 -3.65
N ARG A 80 -5.89 6.57 -4.19
CA ARG A 80 -7.21 6.46 -3.55
C ARG A 80 -7.14 5.70 -2.23
N TRP A 81 -6.31 4.67 -2.15
CA TRP A 81 -6.10 3.88 -0.94
C TRP A 81 -5.37 4.66 0.15
N LEU A 82 -4.46 5.59 -0.19
CA LEU A 82 -3.88 6.49 0.79
C LEU A 82 -4.95 7.25 1.57
N ASP A 83 -5.93 7.84 0.89
CA ASP A 83 -6.98 8.63 1.54
C ASP A 83 -7.80 7.77 2.52
N ARG A 84 -8.02 6.49 2.16
CA ARG A 84 -8.65 5.50 3.05
C ARG A 84 -7.77 5.15 4.25
N CYS A 85 -6.46 4.95 4.03
CA CYS A 85 -5.50 4.69 5.10
C CYS A 85 -5.42 5.85 6.10
N ILE A 86 -5.35 7.09 5.61
CA ILE A 86 -5.35 8.29 6.46
C ILE A 86 -6.61 8.34 7.31
N LYS A 87 -7.78 8.11 6.69
CA LYS A 87 -9.06 8.12 7.41
C LYS A 87 -9.16 7.03 8.47
N ALA A 88 -8.58 5.86 8.24
CA ALA A 88 -8.58 4.75 9.17
C ALA A 88 -7.53 4.88 10.30
N HIS A 89 -6.60 5.84 10.19
CA HIS A 89 -5.49 5.95 11.12
C HIS A 89 -5.91 6.66 12.42
N GLU A 90 -5.95 5.92 13.52
CA GLU A 90 -6.45 6.42 14.81
C GLU A 90 -5.37 7.04 15.72
N ASN A 91 -4.08 6.80 15.44
CA ASN A 91 -2.96 7.15 16.33
C ASN A 91 -1.87 8.05 15.70
N PRO A 92 -2.21 9.17 15.03
CA PRO A 92 -1.23 9.99 14.28
C PRO A 92 -0.14 10.63 15.15
N HIS A 93 -0.36 10.73 16.46
CA HIS A 93 0.64 11.27 17.41
C HIS A 93 1.65 10.24 17.89
N LYS A 94 1.40 8.94 17.64
CA LYS A 94 2.25 7.83 18.11
C LYS A 94 2.86 7.04 16.96
N GLN A 95 2.19 7.01 15.81
CA GLN A 95 2.62 6.25 14.65
C GLN A 95 2.60 7.16 13.43
N ASN A 96 3.64 7.06 12.61
CA ASN A 96 3.78 7.87 11.42
C ASN A 96 3.37 7.06 10.19
N LEU A 97 2.30 7.48 9.52
CA LEU A 97 1.84 6.85 8.27
C LEU A 97 2.65 7.35 7.08
N PHE A 98 3.31 6.43 6.37
CA PHE A 98 4.12 6.73 5.20
C PHE A 98 3.42 6.26 3.92
N PRO A 99 3.10 7.17 2.98
CA PRO A 99 2.68 6.81 1.64
C PRO A 99 3.81 6.21 0.82
N ILE A 100 3.44 5.40 -0.17
CA ILE A 100 4.38 4.72 -1.06
C ILE A 100 4.20 5.28 -2.48
N VAL A 101 5.23 5.92 -3.00
CA VAL A 101 5.28 6.39 -4.39
C VAL A 101 5.36 5.19 -5.31
N GLN A 102 4.35 5.04 -6.16
CA GLN A 102 4.25 4.02 -7.21
C GLN A 102 4.47 4.63 -8.61
N GLY A 103 4.41 3.79 -9.65
CA GLY A 103 4.64 4.21 -11.05
C GLY A 103 5.60 3.32 -11.84
N GLY A 104 6.08 2.21 -11.27
CA GLY A 104 6.92 1.25 -11.98
C GLY A 104 8.22 1.89 -12.49
N LEU A 105 8.60 1.64 -13.75
CA LEU A 105 9.77 2.29 -14.37
C LEU A 105 9.42 3.56 -15.17
N ASP A 106 8.16 3.99 -15.13
CA ASP A 106 7.68 5.18 -15.84
C ASP A 106 7.90 6.44 -14.99
N SER A 107 8.75 7.35 -15.47
CA SER A 107 9.09 8.58 -14.76
C SER A 107 7.91 9.54 -14.62
N GLU A 108 7.02 9.60 -15.61
CA GLU A 108 5.86 10.50 -15.56
C GLU A 108 4.81 9.99 -14.59
N LEU A 109 4.56 8.67 -14.55
CA LEU A 109 3.66 8.08 -13.56
C LEU A 109 4.21 8.24 -12.13
N ARG A 110 5.52 8.06 -11.93
CA ARG A 110 6.15 8.31 -10.62
C ARG A 110 6.02 9.76 -10.19
N LYS A 111 6.26 10.70 -11.10
CA LYS A 111 6.10 12.13 -10.85
C LYS A 111 4.66 12.47 -10.47
N LYS A 112 3.67 12.03 -11.28
CA LYS A 112 2.24 12.21 -10.99
C LYS A 112 1.87 11.63 -9.62
N CYS A 113 2.36 10.43 -9.30
CA CYS A 113 2.12 9.81 -8.01
C CYS A 113 2.67 10.67 -6.86
N ALA A 114 3.95 11.07 -6.93
CA ALA A 114 4.56 11.92 -5.92
C ALA A 114 3.80 13.25 -5.75
N GLU A 115 3.45 13.93 -6.85
CA GLU A 115 2.69 15.18 -6.84
C GLU A 115 1.30 15.04 -6.20
N GLU A 116 0.65 13.90 -6.33
CA GLU A 116 -0.62 13.63 -5.65
C GLU A 116 -0.44 13.31 -4.17
N LEU A 117 0.55 12.49 -3.81
CA LEU A 117 0.77 12.06 -2.42
C LEU A 117 1.21 13.24 -1.52
N ILE A 118 2.01 14.17 -2.03
CA ILE A 118 2.46 15.35 -1.25
C ILE A 118 1.31 16.26 -0.80
N LYS A 119 0.13 16.17 -1.44
CA LYS A 119 -1.05 16.96 -1.06
C LYS A 119 -1.68 16.51 0.26
N ARG A 120 -1.28 15.34 0.81
CA ARG A 120 -1.88 14.72 2.00
C ARG A 120 -1.15 15.01 3.32
N ASP A 121 -0.14 15.89 3.33
CA ASP A 121 0.61 16.32 4.52
C ASP A 121 1.00 15.17 5.47
N THR A 122 1.72 14.18 4.92
CA THR A 122 2.16 13.00 5.67
C THR A 122 3.60 13.16 6.18
N PRO A 123 3.97 12.52 7.31
CA PRO A 123 5.26 12.72 7.97
C PRO A 123 6.49 12.21 7.19
N GLY A 124 6.29 11.46 6.11
CA GLY A 124 7.37 10.95 5.27
C GLY A 124 6.83 10.13 4.10
N PHE A 125 7.71 9.80 3.15
CA PHE A 125 7.36 9.07 1.93
C PHE A 125 8.32 7.91 1.71
N ALA A 126 7.80 6.80 1.17
CA ALA A 126 8.57 5.66 0.70
C ALA A 126 8.52 5.55 -0.83
N ILE A 127 9.49 4.85 -1.42
CA ILE A 127 9.56 4.63 -2.87
C ILE A 127 9.37 3.13 -3.15
N GLY A 128 8.29 2.79 -3.84
CA GLY A 128 7.93 1.41 -4.20
C GLY A 128 8.33 1.03 -5.63
N GLY A 129 8.22 -0.27 -5.95
CA GLY A 129 8.25 -0.79 -7.33
C GLY A 129 9.59 -0.68 -8.06
N LEU A 130 10.72 -0.79 -7.35
CA LEU A 130 12.08 -0.66 -7.93
C LEU A 130 12.84 -2.00 -8.13
N ARG A 131 12.17 -3.15 -8.02
CA ARG A 131 12.78 -4.47 -8.19
C ARG A 131 12.12 -5.30 -9.26
#